data_AF-A0A2W1HMN4-F1
#
_entry.id   AF-A0A2W1HMN4-F1
#
_cell.length_a   1.000
_cell.length_b   1.000
_cell.length_c   1.000
_cell.angle_alpha   90.00
_cell.angle_beta   90.00
_cell.angle_gamma   90.00
#
_symmetry.space_group_name_H-M   'P 1'
#
loop_
_entity.id
_entity.type
_entity.pdbx_description
1 polymer ?
#
loop_
_entity_poly.entity_id
_entity_poly.type
_entity_poly.pdbx_seq_one_letter_code
_entity_poly.pdbx_strand_id
1 'polypeptide(L)'
;MLKHAKQAELRESMRALKQMYLSRQYTQCVQYAEQLLKEVDEETHPVHLAYLNFYAALSHDTLARQSTLKNRFKELNAAEKHYMAAIEALSPPSACSSPPSSDDEQPSTPDSATLPDERIWQRQSYNFNNTLSVYSTNTYRTSMSSITSYVWELEQDPDSVLNHYSFPTPPPKERDLRRDSRRDSRGDLGAIYKRYSRHMKTEGHLSASVRNSQALPKPAPRQPARLPPSTPSFIVMVKGHLASVRGLKDNTVIRGVRFANDSPTPSPKTTNFRFRDSASVDRETLWQRRKKVPVRKRFDAESCQQLCRDALAEIS
;
A
#
# COMPACT_ATOMS: atom_id res chain seq x y z
N MET A 1 -30.99 -9.48 -12.74
CA MET A 1 -30.62 -8.08 -13.05
C MET A 1 -30.07 -7.34 -11.83
N LEU A 2 -30.74 -7.37 -10.67
CA LEU A 2 -30.28 -6.68 -9.44
C LEU A 2 -28.81 -6.97 -9.03
N LYS A 3 -28.34 -8.22 -9.14
CA LYS A 3 -26.95 -8.59 -8.78
C LYS A 3 -25.89 -7.89 -9.64
N HIS A 4 -26.13 -7.78 -10.95
CA HIS A 4 -25.21 -7.10 -11.85
C HIS A 4 -25.19 -5.58 -11.61
N ALA A 5 -26.34 -4.98 -11.31
CA ALA A 5 -26.43 -3.57 -10.95
C ALA A 5 -25.64 -3.25 -9.67
N LYS A 6 -25.84 -4.05 -8.60
CA LYS A 6 -25.04 -3.93 -7.36
C LYS A 6 -23.54 -4.08 -7.63
N GLN A 7 -23.14 -5.01 -8.49
CA GLN A 7 -21.72 -5.19 -8.81
C GLN A 7 -21.16 -3.99 -9.59
N ALA A 8 -21.92 -3.41 -10.52
CA ALA A 8 -21.50 -2.22 -11.24
C ALA A 8 -21.34 -1.01 -10.31
N GLU A 9 -22.29 -0.82 -9.39
CA GLU A 9 -22.22 0.22 -8.35
C GLU A 9 -20.99 0.04 -7.46
N LEU A 10 -20.73 -1.18 -6.99
CA LEU A 10 -19.55 -1.47 -6.18
C LEU A 10 -18.24 -1.14 -6.92
N ARG A 11 -18.18 -1.40 -8.23
CA ARG A 11 -17.00 -1.05 -9.05
C ARG A 11 -16.81 0.45 -9.18
N GLU A 12 -17.88 1.21 -9.32
CA GLU A 12 -17.83 2.68 -9.29
C GLU A 12 -17.29 3.18 -7.95
N SER A 13 -17.83 2.65 -6.84
CA SER A 13 -17.37 2.98 -5.49
C SER A 13 -15.87 2.67 -5.30
N MET A 14 -15.38 1.55 -5.84
CA MET A 14 -13.94 1.23 -5.81
C MET A 14 -13.08 2.21 -6.61
N ARG A 15 -13.60 2.74 -7.74
CA ARG A 15 -12.90 3.79 -8.51
C ARG A 15 -12.83 5.10 -7.72
N ALA A 16 -13.93 5.51 -7.09
CA ALA A 16 -13.96 6.68 -6.21
C ALA A 16 -12.97 6.53 -5.04
N LEU A 17 -12.92 5.35 -4.43
CA LEU A 17 -12.00 5.04 -3.33
C LEU A 17 -10.53 5.14 -3.77
N LYS A 18 -10.19 4.58 -4.94
CA LYS A 18 -8.86 4.75 -5.54
C LYS A 18 -8.52 6.23 -5.76
N GLN A 19 -9.48 7.02 -6.24
CA GLN A 19 -9.29 8.45 -6.45
C GLN A 19 -9.04 9.21 -5.14
N MET A 20 -9.79 8.91 -4.07
CA MET A 20 -9.57 9.50 -2.74
C MET A 20 -8.17 9.18 -2.20
N TYR A 21 -7.68 7.96 -2.42
CA TYR A 21 -6.33 7.58 -2.05
C TYR A 21 -5.27 8.39 -2.82
N LEU A 22 -5.45 8.53 -4.14
CA LEU A 22 -4.54 9.29 -5.00
C LEU A 22 -4.57 10.80 -4.69
N SER A 23 -5.72 11.36 -4.33
CA SER A 23 -5.87 12.75 -3.88
C SER A 23 -5.39 13.00 -2.45
N ARG A 24 -4.80 11.99 -1.80
CA ARG A 24 -4.25 12.03 -0.43
C ARG A 24 -5.30 12.31 0.65
N GLN A 25 -6.56 12.00 0.39
CA GLN A 25 -7.67 12.13 1.35
C GLN A 25 -7.80 10.86 2.21
N TYR A 26 -6.72 10.46 2.91
CA TYR A 26 -6.63 9.14 3.55
C TYR A 26 -7.71 8.89 4.62
N THR A 27 -8.07 9.89 5.42
CA THR A 27 -9.12 9.74 6.44
C THR A 27 -10.50 9.49 5.82
N GLN A 28 -10.83 10.20 4.74
CA GLN A 28 -12.08 10.00 4.00
C GLN A 28 -12.07 8.64 3.29
N CYS A 29 -10.91 8.25 2.73
CA CYS A 29 -10.73 6.96 2.08
C CYS A 29 -11.00 5.80 3.05
N VAL A 30 -10.51 5.87 4.30
CA VAL A 30 -10.79 4.86 5.33
C VAL A 30 -12.28 4.82 5.65
N GLN A 31 -12.89 5.96 5.97
CA GLN A 31 -14.30 6.03 6.35
C GLN A 31 -15.21 5.47 5.24
N TYR A 32 -14.92 5.85 4.00
CA TYR A 32 -15.67 5.38 2.84
C TYR A 32 -15.45 3.88 2.59
N ALA A 33 -14.22 3.38 2.71
CA ALA A 33 -13.94 1.95 2.61
C ALA A 33 -14.68 1.13 3.68
N GLU A 34 -14.67 1.59 4.94
CA GLU A 34 -15.38 0.94 6.04
C GLU A 34 -16.90 0.98 5.86
N GLN A 35 -17.44 2.06 5.30
CA GLN A 35 -18.85 2.14 4.97
C GLN A 35 -19.21 1.10 3.90
N LEU A 36 -18.45 1.03 2.80
CA LEU A 36 -18.68 0.04 1.75
C LEU A 36 -18.57 -1.39 2.29
N LEU A 37 -17.61 -1.66 3.18
CA LEU A 37 -17.47 -2.98 3.82
C LEU A 37 -18.67 -3.37 4.69
N LYS A 38 -19.43 -2.40 5.23
CA LYS A 38 -20.69 -2.68 5.97
C LYS A 38 -21.87 -2.94 5.05
N GLU A 39 -21.86 -2.37 3.86
CA GLU A 39 -22.92 -2.53 2.85
C GLU A 39 -22.73 -3.79 1.99
N VAL A 40 -21.53 -4.38 2.02
CA VAL A 40 -21.18 -5.56 1.24
C VAL A 40 -21.82 -6.83 1.83
N ASP A 41 -22.66 -7.47 1.02
CA ASP A 41 -23.29 -8.78 1.30
C ASP A 41 -22.27 -9.94 1.14
N GLU A 42 -22.53 -11.10 1.78
CA GLU A 42 -21.73 -12.35 1.64
C GLU A 42 -21.61 -12.86 0.20
N GLU A 43 -22.50 -12.43 -0.69
CA GLU A 43 -22.46 -12.78 -2.12
C GLU A 43 -21.44 -11.96 -2.93
N THR A 44 -20.75 -11.00 -2.29
CA THR A 44 -19.80 -10.12 -2.97
C THR A 44 -18.55 -10.87 -3.37
N HIS A 45 -18.06 -10.59 -4.57
CA HIS A 45 -16.89 -11.27 -5.10
C HIS A 45 -15.66 -11.03 -4.19
N PRO A 46 -14.90 -12.09 -3.82
CA PRO A 46 -13.76 -12.00 -2.90
C PRO A 46 -12.69 -10.98 -3.33
N VAL A 47 -12.49 -10.81 -4.64
CA VAL A 47 -11.57 -9.80 -5.20
C VAL A 47 -11.97 -8.36 -4.85
N HIS A 48 -13.26 -8.05 -4.84
CA HIS A 48 -13.74 -6.71 -4.47
C HIS A 48 -13.52 -6.46 -2.98
N LEU A 49 -13.86 -7.45 -2.14
CA LEU A 49 -13.59 -7.43 -0.69
C LEU A 49 -12.11 -7.23 -0.38
N ALA A 50 -11.23 -7.96 -1.06
CA ALA A 50 -9.79 -7.85 -0.87
C ALA A 50 -9.26 -6.47 -1.24
N TYR A 51 -9.78 -5.88 -2.31
CA TYR A 51 -9.37 -4.56 -2.77
C TYR A 51 -9.86 -3.44 -1.84
N LEU A 52 -11.10 -3.51 -1.35
CA LEU A 52 -11.61 -2.56 -0.34
C LEU A 52 -10.74 -2.59 0.93
N ASN A 53 -10.47 -3.78 1.45
CA ASN A 53 -9.58 -3.95 2.60
C ASN A 53 -8.16 -3.48 2.31
N PHE A 54 -7.63 -3.73 1.11
CA PHE A 54 -6.29 -3.30 0.73
C PHE A 54 -6.13 -1.77 0.76
N TYR A 55 -7.08 -1.01 0.21
CA TYR A 55 -6.99 0.46 0.25
C TYR A 55 -7.30 1.06 1.62
N ALA A 56 -8.17 0.44 2.42
CA ALA A 56 -8.33 0.80 3.84
C ALA A 56 -7.00 0.62 4.59
N ALA A 57 -6.32 -0.52 4.38
CA ALA A 57 -5.03 -0.81 4.99
C ALA A 57 -3.93 0.18 4.56
N LEU A 58 -3.82 0.49 3.26
CA LEU A 58 -2.87 1.48 2.75
C LEU A 58 -3.11 2.88 3.33
N SER A 59 -4.37 3.26 3.49
CA SER A 59 -4.74 4.56 4.06
C SER A 59 -4.37 4.63 5.54
N HIS A 60 -4.64 3.57 6.32
CA HIS A 60 -4.19 3.48 7.71
C HIS A 60 -2.66 3.45 7.86
N ASP A 61 -1.91 2.72 7.02
CA ASP A 61 -0.43 2.76 7.03
C ASP A 61 0.08 4.19 6.77
N THR A 62 -0.54 4.90 5.82
CA THR A 62 -0.16 6.28 5.52
C THR A 62 -0.50 7.24 6.67
N LEU A 63 -1.67 7.10 7.28
CA LEU A 63 -2.06 7.85 8.47
C LEU A 63 -1.13 7.56 9.65
N ALA A 64 -0.71 6.30 9.84
CA ALA A 64 0.24 5.92 10.87
C ALA A 64 1.57 6.66 10.72
N ARG A 65 2.08 6.79 9.48
CA ARG A 65 3.30 7.52 9.17
C ARG A 65 3.17 9.01 9.49
N GLN A 66 2.01 9.60 9.21
CA GLN A 66 1.71 11.02 9.46
C GLN A 66 1.32 11.33 10.91
N SER A 67 0.88 10.33 11.67
CA SER A 67 0.39 10.49 13.04
C SER A 67 1.52 10.61 14.08
N THR A 68 1.16 11.16 15.25
CA THR A 68 2.05 11.18 16.42
C THR A 68 2.30 9.77 16.94
N LEU A 69 3.40 9.55 17.69
CA LEU A 69 3.75 8.23 18.24
C LEU A 69 2.60 7.56 18.99
N LYS A 70 1.80 8.33 19.74
CA LYS A 70 0.62 7.84 20.48
C LYS A 70 -0.46 7.26 19.57
N ASN A 71 -0.66 7.89 18.41
CA ASN A 71 -1.68 7.50 17.43
C ASN A 71 -1.14 6.51 16.40
N ARG A 72 0.18 6.43 16.21
CA ARG A 72 0.77 5.54 15.21
C ARG A 72 0.43 4.08 15.47
N PHE A 73 0.49 3.64 16.73
CA PHE A 73 0.23 2.24 17.07
C PHE A 73 -1.21 1.81 16.74
N LYS A 74 -2.22 2.65 17.02
CA LYS A 74 -3.63 2.34 16.68
C LYS A 74 -3.83 2.23 15.17
N GLU A 75 -3.22 3.12 14.38
CA GLU A 75 -3.33 3.12 12.93
C GLU A 75 -2.61 1.89 12.33
N LEU A 76 -1.44 1.52 12.86
CA LEU A 76 -0.73 0.30 12.43
C LEU A 76 -1.53 -0.97 12.74
N ASN A 77 -2.22 -1.04 13.88
CA ASN A 77 -3.11 -2.17 14.19
C ASN A 77 -4.30 -2.25 13.24
N ALA A 78 -4.90 -1.12 12.89
CA ALA A 78 -5.98 -1.08 11.91
C ALA A 78 -5.49 -1.51 10.52
N ALA A 79 -4.32 -1.03 10.09
CA ALA A 79 -3.69 -1.45 8.83
C ALA A 79 -3.42 -2.95 8.80
N GLU A 80 -2.83 -3.51 9.86
CA GLU A 80 -2.58 -4.95 9.99
C GLU A 80 -3.88 -5.76 9.86
N LYS A 81 -4.95 -5.37 10.56
CA LYS A 81 -6.25 -6.02 10.50
C LYS A 81 -6.78 -6.08 9.06
N HIS A 82 -6.76 -4.96 8.35
CA HIS A 82 -7.25 -4.90 6.97
C HIS A 82 -6.37 -5.67 5.98
N TYR A 83 -5.05 -5.68 6.13
CA TYR A 83 -4.19 -6.52 5.30
C TYR A 83 -4.47 -8.02 5.52
N MET A 84 -4.71 -8.45 6.76
CA MET A 84 -5.10 -9.83 7.05
C MET A 84 -6.45 -10.18 6.41
N ALA A 85 -7.45 -9.32 6.55
CA ALA A 85 -8.76 -9.51 5.93
C ALA A 85 -8.68 -9.56 4.39
N ALA A 86 -7.79 -8.79 3.77
CA ALA A 86 -7.57 -8.84 2.33
C ALA A 86 -6.96 -10.18 1.86
N ILE A 87 -6.03 -10.75 2.65
CA ILE A 87 -5.45 -12.07 2.36
C ILE A 87 -6.50 -13.16 2.58
N GLU A 88 -7.28 -13.07 3.65
CA GLU A 88 -8.34 -14.02 3.98
C GLU A 88 -9.41 -14.08 2.89
N ALA A 89 -9.86 -12.91 2.40
CA ALA A 89 -10.84 -12.84 1.32
C ALA A 89 -10.39 -13.54 0.03
N LEU A 90 -9.08 -13.57 -0.27
CA LEU A 90 -8.53 -14.22 -1.48
C LEU A 90 -8.06 -15.65 -1.24
N SER A 91 -7.95 -16.07 0.02
CA SER A 91 -7.54 -17.42 0.34
C SER A 91 -8.72 -18.35 0.05
N PRO A 92 -8.52 -19.45 -0.71
CA PRO A 92 -9.60 -20.41 -0.93
C PRO A 92 -10.09 -20.89 0.44
N PRO A 93 -11.40 -21.03 0.65
CA PRO A 93 -11.93 -21.59 1.88
C PRO A 93 -11.26 -22.96 2.06
N SER A 94 -10.39 -23.05 3.07
CA SER A 94 -9.59 -24.24 3.29
C SER A 94 -10.57 -25.38 3.50
N ALA A 95 -10.65 -26.30 2.55
CA ALA A 95 -11.68 -27.33 2.48
C ALA A 95 -11.59 -28.40 3.59
N CYS A 96 -10.85 -28.12 4.67
CA CYS A 96 -10.51 -29.07 5.71
C CYS A 96 -10.94 -28.56 7.08
N SER A 97 -12.19 -28.86 7.42
CA SER A 97 -12.53 -29.35 8.76
C SER A 97 -13.76 -30.26 8.67
N SER A 98 -13.73 -31.25 7.79
CA SER A 98 -14.48 -32.46 8.09
C SER A 98 -13.87 -33.04 9.37
N PRO A 99 -14.65 -33.27 10.43
CA PRO A 99 -14.13 -33.87 11.66
C PRO A 99 -13.40 -35.17 11.27
N PRO A 100 -12.21 -35.44 11.86
CA PRO A 100 -11.54 -36.71 11.62
C PRO A 100 -12.55 -37.80 11.95
N SER A 101 -12.96 -38.55 10.93
CA SER A 101 -13.68 -39.80 11.10
C SER A 101 -12.76 -40.67 11.94
N SER A 102 -13.10 -40.77 13.21
CA SER A 102 -12.36 -41.51 14.22
C SER A 102 -12.62 -42.99 14.01
N ASP A 103 -12.00 -43.59 12.99
CA ASP A 103 -11.88 -45.04 12.82
C ASP A 103 -10.89 -45.31 11.68
N ASP A 104 -9.61 -45.39 12.01
CA ASP A 104 -8.71 -46.41 11.44
C ASP A 104 -7.38 -46.40 12.19
N GLU A 105 -7.19 -47.42 13.03
CA GLU A 105 -5.90 -47.82 13.56
C GLU A 105 -5.05 -48.43 12.42
N GLN A 106 -4.09 -47.71 11.85
CA GLN A 106 -3.03 -48.31 11.02
C GLN A 106 -1.71 -47.53 11.07
N PRO A 107 -0.55 -48.18 10.79
CA PRO A 107 0.64 -48.09 11.61
C PRO A 107 1.68 -47.12 11.04
N SER A 108 2.53 -46.68 11.95
CA SER A 108 3.71 -45.84 11.75
C SER A 108 4.53 -46.21 10.51
N THR A 109 4.75 -45.24 9.61
CA THR A 109 5.90 -45.23 8.69
C THR A 109 6.66 -43.91 8.79
N PRO A 110 8.00 -43.95 8.67
CA PRO A 110 8.86 -42.85 9.07
C PRO A 110 9.26 -41.92 7.92
N ASP A 111 9.45 -40.67 8.32
CA ASP A 111 10.46 -39.68 7.89
C ASP A 111 10.70 -39.31 6.41
N SER A 112 10.89 -37.99 6.29
CA SER A 112 11.68 -37.27 5.28
C SER A 112 11.01 -36.92 3.95
N ALA A 113 10.38 -35.75 3.94
CA ALA A 113 10.37 -34.90 2.75
C ALA A 113 10.72 -33.46 3.16
N THR A 114 12.00 -33.13 2.98
CA THR A 114 12.58 -31.79 3.18
C THR A 114 11.97 -30.85 2.13
N LEU A 115 11.01 -30.02 2.54
CA LEU A 115 10.43 -28.97 1.70
C LEU A 115 11.46 -27.85 1.44
N PRO A 116 11.58 -27.33 0.20
CA PRO A 116 12.53 -26.28 -0.12
C PRO A 116 12.04 -24.92 0.37
N ASP A 117 12.67 -24.49 1.46
CA ASP A 117 13.05 -23.13 1.85
C ASP A 117 12.28 -21.93 1.25
N GLU A 118 11.20 -21.53 1.93
CA GLU A 118 10.46 -20.28 1.73
C GLU A 118 11.21 -19.03 2.27
N ARG A 119 12.46 -19.16 2.73
CA ARG A 119 13.20 -18.09 3.44
C ARG A 119 13.92 -17.08 2.55
N ILE A 120 13.99 -17.29 1.24
CA ILE A 120 14.78 -16.44 0.34
C ILE A 120 14.20 -15.01 0.23
N TRP A 121 12.88 -14.82 0.41
CA TRP A 121 12.24 -13.51 0.30
C TRP A 121 12.17 -12.71 1.61
N GLN A 122 12.23 -13.37 2.77
CA GLN A 122 12.28 -12.67 4.07
C GLN A 122 13.59 -11.89 4.26
N ARG A 123 14.68 -12.28 3.59
CA ARG A 123 15.97 -11.58 3.71
C ARG A 123 16.06 -10.27 2.90
N GLN A 124 15.23 -10.08 1.88
CA GLN A 124 15.30 -8.89 1.02
C GLN A 124 14.44 -7.72 1.53
N SER A 125 13.36 -7.96 2.27
CA SER A 125 12.52 -6.90 2.84
C SER A 125 13.19 -6.12 3.98
N TYR A 126 14.19 -6.71 4.66
CA TYR A 126 14.95 -6.04 5.72
C TYR A 126 15.96 -5.00 5.22
N ASN A 127 16.36 -5.04 3.94
CA ASN A 127 17.41 -4.16 3.42
C ASN A 127 16.92 -2.88 2.73
N PHE A 128 15.63 -2.78 2.37
CA PHE A 128 15.13 -1.59 1.66
C PHE A 128 14.78 -0.42 2.58
N ASN A 129 14.67 -0.65 3.89
CA ASN A 129 14.28 0.39 4.87
C ASN A 129 15.45 0.97 5.67
N ASN A 130 16.70 0.52 5.44
CA ASN A 130 17.84 0.89 6.28
C ASN A 130 18.76 1.97 5.69
N THR A 131 18.40 2.59 4.55
CA THR A 131 19.20 3.64 3.90
C THR A 131 18.60 5.05 3.99
N LEU A 132 17.46 5.25 4.65
CA LEU A 132 17.01 6.60 5.04
C LEU A 132 17.46 6.95 6.47
N SER A 133 18.73 7.38 6.55
CA SER A 133 19.27 8.41 7.43
C SER A 133 18.49 8.74 8.71
N VAL A 134 19.05 8.32 9.84
CA VAL A 134 18.68 8.62 11.24
C VAL A 134 18.96 10.09 11.63
N TYR A 135 19.17 10.99 10.66
CA TYR A 135 19.31 12.43 10.91
C TYR A 135 18.33 13.25 10.07
N SER A 136 17.03 13.04 10.29
CA SER A 136 16.03 14.07 9.98
C SER A 136 15.32 14.44 11.27
N THR A 137 15.92 15.42 11.95
CA THR A 137 15.24 16.28 12.90
C THR A 137 13.89 16.71 12.35
N ASN A 138 12.84 16.50 13.14
CA ASN A 138 11.57 17.22 13.06
C ASN A 138 11.86 18.70 12.75
N THR A 139 11.67 19.10 11.50
CA THR A 139 11.81 20.48 11.07
C THR A 139 10.59 20.79 10.22
N TYR A 140 9.65 21.47 10.87
CA TYR A 140 8.55 22.25 10.30
C TYR A 140 7.56 21.56 9.35
N ARG A 141 6.38 21.40 9.93
CA ARG A 141 5.06 21.44 9.29
C ARG A 141 4.95 22.71 8.43
N THR A 142 5.22 22.62 7.14
CA THR A 142 4.73 23.58 6.14
C THR A 142 3.55 22.95 5.42
N SER A 143 2.36 23.47 5.72
CA SER A 143 1.18 23.29 4.90
C SER A 143 1.47 23.82 3.49
N MET A 144 1.56 22.92 2.51
CA MET A 144 1.43 23.28 1.10
C MET A 144 0.22 22.54 0.54
N SER A 145 -0.90 23.25 0.53
CA SER A 145 -2.00 23.05 -0.41
C SER A 145 -1.50 23.42 -1.82
N SER A 146 -1.51 22.48 -2.75
CA SER A 146 -1.45 22.79 -4.18
C SER A 146 -2.18 21.72 -4.99
N ILE A 147 -3.21 22.21 -5.66
CA ILE A 147 -3.95 21.70 -6.81
C ILE A 147 -3.00 21.07 -7.84
N THR A 148 -3.29 19.85 -8.25
CA THR A 148 -2.96 19.38 -9.60
C THR A 148 -4.24 18.86 -10.23
N SER A 149 -4.75 19.61 -11.20
CA SER A 149 -5.83 19.19 -12.09
C SER A 149 -5.26 18.15 -13.06
N TYR A 150 -5.72 16.91 -12.95
CA TYR A 150 -5.55 15.92 -14.01
C TYR A 150 -6.93 15.48 -14.48
N VAL A 151 -7.27 15.92 -15.69
CA VAL A 151 -8.41 15.44 -16.47
C VAL A 151 -8.01 14.08 -17.03
N TRP A 152 -8.67 13.03 -16.54
CA TRP A 152 -8.67 11.72 -17.18
C TRP A 152 -10.11 11.39 -17.55
N GLU A 153 -10.46 11.75 -18.78
CA GLU A 153 -11.67 11.31 -19.47
C GLU A 153 -11.23 10.21 -20.43
N LEU A 154 -11.62 8.96 -20.15
CA LEU A 154 -11.65 7.93 -21.18
C LEU A 154 -12.81 6.97 -20.86
N GLU A 155 -13.91 7.17 -21.58
CA GLU A 155 -14.99 6.21 -21.73
C GLU A 155 -14.41 4.84 -22.12
N GLN A 156 -14.75 3.80 -21.35
CA GLN A 156 -14.55 2.41 -21.77
C GLN A 156 -15.84 1.61 -21.56
N ASP A 157 -16.19 0.92 -22.65
CA ASP A 157 -17.34 0.05 -22.92
C ASP A 157 -17.61 -0.99 -21.79
N PRO A 158 -18.84 -1.07 -21.23
CA PRO A 158 -19.13 -1.80 -19.99
C PRO A 158 -19.05 -3.34 -20.07
N ASP A 159 -19.09 -3.96 -21.24
CA ASP A 159 -19.30 -5.42 -21.35
C ASP A 159 -18.02 -6.27 -21.55
N SER A 160 -16.82 -5.67 -21.68
CA SER A 160 -15.55 -6.41 -21.89
C SER A 160 -14.60 -6.48 -20.68
N VAL A 161 -14.97 -5.96 -19.51
CA VAL A 161 -13.98 -5.50 -18.51
C VAL A 161 -13.70 -6.46 -17.34
N LEU A 162 -14.37 -7.62 -17.23
CA LEU A 162 -13.98 -8.59 -16.17
C LEU A 162 -12.53 -9.11 -16.36
N ASN A 163 -12.02 -9.08 -17.58
CA ASN A 163 -10.64 -9.47 -17.93
C ASN A 163 -9.59 -8.35 -17.74
N HIS A 164 -9.98 -7.13 -17.34
CA HIS A 164 -9.06 -6.00 -17.15
C HIS A 164 -8.81 -5.61 -15.69
N TYR A 165 -9.20 -6.46 -14.73
CA TYR A 165 -8.66 -6.37 -13.38
C TYR A 165 -7.22 -6.90 -13.35
N SER A 166 -6.31 -6.09 -13.86
CA SER A 166 -4.90 -6.18 -13.55
C SER A 166 -4.69 -5.56 -12.16
N PHE A 167 -4.24 -6.37 -11.20
CA PHE A 167 -3.74 -5.81 -9.95
C PHE A 167 -2.59 -4.85 -10.27
N PRO A 168 -2.41 -3.76 -9.50
CA PRO A 168 -1.27 -2.86 -9.68
C PRO A 168 0.00 -3.71 -9.69
N THR A 169 0.61 -3.80 -10.88
CA THR A 169 1.82 -4.58 -11.07
C THR A 169 2.92 -3.77 -10.40
N PRO A 170 3.76 -4.37 -9.52
CA PRO A 170 4.86 -3.64 -8.93
C PRO A 170 5.69 -2.98 -10.04
N PRO A 171 6.14 -1.73 -9.87
CA PRO A 171 6.93 -1.05 -10.89
C PRO A 171 8.08 -1.96 -11.30
N PRO A 172 8.29 -2.17 -12.62
CA PRO A 172 9.38 -3.02 -13.09
C PRO A 172 10.67 -2.48 -12.47
N LYS A 173 11.46 -3.38 -11.86
CA LYS A 173 12.75 -3.01 -11.29
C LYS A 173 13.58 -2.42 -12.43
N GLU A 174 13.81 -1.12 -12.41
CA GLU A 174 14.86 -0.45 -13.19
C GLU A 174 16.20 -1.05 -12.76
N ARG A 175 16.53 -2.22 -13.29
CA ARG A 175 17.89 -2.70 -13.37
C ARG A 175 18.33 -2.50 -14.81
N ASP A 176 19.32 -1.63 -14.94
CA ASP A 176 20.31 -1.65 -16.01
C ASP A 176 19.87 -1.17 -17.41
N LEU A 177 19.23 0.00 -17.50
CA LEU A 177 19.23 0.82 -18.74
C LEU A 177 20.01 2.14 -18.60
N ARG A 178 21.07 2.14 -17.78
CA ARG A 178 22.16 3.12 -17.90
C ARG A 178 23.29 2.55 -18.76
N ARG A 179 22.99 2.18 -20.00
CA ARG A 179 23.99 2.18 -21.06
C ARG A 179 23.30 2.24 -22.42
N ASP A 180 23.73 3.22 -23.19
CA ASP A 180 23.59 3.32 -24.64
C ASP A 180 22.23 3.79 -25.19
N SER A 181 22.01 5.10 -25.08
CA SER A 181 21.36 5.85 -26.16
C SER A 181 21.94 7.25 -26.29
N ARG A 182 23.14 7.30 -26.89
CA ARG A 182 23.58 8.43 -27.70
C ARG A 182 23.07 8.18 -29.12
N ARG A 183 21.99 8.86 -29.52
CA ARG A 183 21.79 9.27 -30.92
C ARG A 183 20.69 10.32 -31.04
N ASP A 184 21.11 11.49 -31.50
CA ASP A 184 20.51 12.33 -32.53
C ASP A 184 19.00 12.21 -32.73
N SER A 185 18.25 13.29 -32.47
CA SER A 185 16.99 13.59 -33.15
C SER A 185 16.65 15.07 -33.04
N ARG A 186 17.09 15.84 -34.04
CA ARG A 186 16.47 17.09 -34.48
C ARG A 186 15.15 16.76 -35.17
N GLY A 187 14.10 17.50 -34.81
CA GLY A 187 12.94 17.83 -35.66
C GLY A 187 12.01 16.68 -36.04
N ASP A 188 10.72 16.79 -35.71
CA ASP A 188 9.70 17.16 -36.68
C ASP A 188 8.32 17.23 -35.98
N LEU A 189 7.62 18.34 -36.18
CA LEU A 189 6.28 18.61 -35.68
C LEU A 189 5.33 18.47 -36.86
N GLY A 190 4.56 17.39 -36.93
CA GLY A 190 3.67 17.16 -38.06
C GLY A 190 2.61 16.08 -37.86
N ALA A 191 1.48 16.49 -37.27
CA ALA A 191 0.11 16.17 -37.67
C ALA A 191 -0.40 14.72 -37.82
N ILE A 192 -1.74 14.65 -37.79
CA ILE A 192 -2.63 13.60 -38.30
C ILE A 192 -2.96 12.47 -37.30
N TYR A 193 -4.07 12.63 -36.58
CA TYR A 193 -4.91 11.49 -36.20
C TYR A 193 -6.29 11.61 -36.85
N LYS A 194 -6.54 10.65 -37.72
CA LYS A 194 -7.73 10.46 -38.55
C LYS A 194 -8.91 9.97 -37.72
N ARG A 195 -10.09 10.52 -38.02
CA ARG A 195 -11.41 9.95 -37.73
C ARG A 195 -11.46 8.47 -38.11
N TYR A 196 -11.89 7.62 -37.18
CA TYR A 196 -12.52 6.35 -37.51
C TYR A 196 -13.99 6.41 -37.12
N SER A 197 -14.83 6.61 -38.13
CA SER A 197 -16.26 6.29 -38.11
C SER A 197 -16.38 4.78 -38.34
N ARG A 198 -17.03 4.06 -37.43
CA ARG A 198 -17.50 2.70 -37.68
C ARG A 198 -18.99 2.63 -37.41
N HIS A 199 -19.71 2.55 -38.53
CA HIS A 199 -21.07 2.10 -38.71
C HIS A 199 -21.22 0.65 -38.22
N MET A 200 -22.16 0.38 -37.32
CA MET A 200 -22.61 -0.99 -37.02
C MET A 200 -24.09 -1.12 -37.34
N LYS A 201 -24.38 -2.09 -38.21
CA LYS A 201 -25.72 -2.44 -38.69
C LYS A 201 -26.45 -3.24 -37.62
N THR A 202 -27.65 -2.79 -37.30
CA THR A 202 -28.68 -3.49 -36.55
C THR A 202 -29.45 -4.39 -37.51
N GLU A 203 -29.33 -5.70 -37.38
CA GLU A 203 -30.34 -6.63 -37.88
C GLU A 203 -30.73 -7.62 -36.78
N GLY A 204 -32.02 -7.62 -36.48
CA GLY A 204 -32.66 -8.48 -35.51
C GLY A 204 -33.15 -9.76 -36.17
N HIS A 205 -33.05 -10.86 -35.44
CA HIS A 205 -33.81 -12.06 -35.69
C HIS A 205 -34.49 -12.48 -34.39
N LEU A 206 -35.80 -12.26 -34.33
CA LEU A 206 -36.69 -12.82 -33.33
C LEU A 206 -36.86 -14.31 -33.63
N SER A 207 -36.30 -15.17 -32.78
CA SER A 207 -36.54 -16.60 -32.82
C SER A 207 -37.40 -16.99 -31.62
N ALA A 208 -38.65 -17.39 -31.91
CA ALA A 208 -39.63 -17.83 -30.93
C ALA A 208 -39.22 -19.20 -30.37
N SER A 209 -38.82 -19.22 -29.09
CA SER A 209 -38.45 -20.45 -28.40
C SER A 209 -39.68 -21.12 -27.78
N VAL A 210 -39.90 -22.36 -28.21
CA VAL A 210 -40.88 -23.33 -27.74
C VAL A 210 -40.73 -23.57 -26.23
N ARG A 211 -41.83 -23.43 -25.47
CA ARG A 211 -41.93 -23.78 -24.06
C ARG A 211 -41.96 -25.30 -23.90
N ASN A 212 -40.81 -25.88 -23.55
CA ASN A 212 -40.74 -27.23 -23.00
C ASN A 212 -40.76 -27.14 -21.47
N SER A 213 -41.82 -27.70 -20.88
CA SER A 213 -42.04 -27.79 -19.43
C SER A 213 -41.12 -28.88 -18.85
N GLN A 214 -39.86 -28.56 -18.57
CA GLN A 214 -38.96 -29.45 -17.84
C GLN A 214 -39.02 -29.21 -16.34
N ALA A 215 -39.05 -30.33 -15.61
CA ALA A 215 -39.12 -30.43 -14.16
C ALA A 215 -38.01 -29.64 -13.46
N LEU A 216 -38.37 -29.08 -12.31
CA LEU A 216 -37.56 -28.21 -11.45
C LEU A 216 -36.24 -28.89 -11.05
N PRO A 217 -35.07 -28.43 -11.56
CA PRO A 217 -33.78 -29.04 -11.25
C PRO A 217 -33.35 -28.69 -9.82
N LYS A 218 -32.88 -29.72 -9.10
CA LYS A 218 -32.23 -29.64 -7.79
C LYS A 218 -31.10 -28.58 -7.85
N PRO A 219 -31.00 -27.66 -6.87
CA PRO A 219 -30.03 -26.56 -6.93
C PRO A 219 -28.61 -27.13 -6.95
N ALA A 220 -27.90 -26.88 -8.06
CA ALA A 220 -26.52 -27.29 -8.24
C ALA A 220 -25.63 -26.66 -7.16
N PRO A 221 -24.61 -27.38 -6.66
CA PRO A 221 -23.64 -26.82 -5.72
C PRO A 221 -23.00 -25.57 -6.33
N ARG A 222 -23.01 -24.47 -5.56
CA ARG A 222 -22.46 -23.17 -5.98
C ARG A 222 -20.98 -23.39 -6.34
N GLN A 223 -20.64 -23.28 -7.61
CA GLN A 223 -19.25 -23.42 -8.04
C GLN A 223 -18.40 -22.32 -7.36
N PRO A 224 -17.21 -22.65 -6.85
CA PRO A 224 -16.32 -21.66 -6.25
C PRO A 224 -15.99 -20.58 -7.30
N ALA A 225 -16.10 -19.32 -6.90
CA ALA A 225 -15.79 -18.19 -7.76
C ALA A 225 -14.36 -18.34 -8.31
N ARG A 226 -14.19 -18.29 -9.64
CA ARG A 226 -12.87 -18.36 -10.27
C ARG A 226 -12.13 -17.05 -10.01
N LEU A 227 -11.05 -17.13 -9.24
CA LEU A 227 -10.18 -15.99 -8.97
C LEU A 227 -9.31 -15.67 -10.21
N PRO A 228 -8.94 -14.40 -10.42
CA PRO A 228 -8.06 -14.00 -11.53
C PRO A 228 -6.66 -14.62 -11.37
N PRO A 229 -5.93 -14.90 -12.47
CA PRO A 229 -4.61 -15.56 -12.44
C PRO A 229 -3.53 -14.71 -11.73
N SER A 230 -3.75 -13.41 -11.59
CA SER A 230 -2.88 -12.45 -10.89
C SER A 230 -3.02 -12.45 -9.37
N THR A 231 -4.01 -13.17 -8.83
CA THR A 231 -4.28 -13.27 -7.39
C THR A 231 -3.06 -13.66 -6.54
N PRO A 232 -2.24 -14.69 -6.87
CA PRO A 232 -1.09 -15.07 -6.06
C PRO A 232 -0.06 -13.94 -5.95
N SER A 233 0.21 -13.22 -7.05
CA SER A 233 1.13 -12.08 -7.05
C SER A 233 0.64 -10.96 -6.16
N PHE A 234 -0.68 -10.68 -6.18
CA PHE A 234 -1.28 -9.70 -5.29
C PHE A 234 -1.18 -10.12 -3.82
N ILE A 235 -1.47 -11.39 -3.50
CA ILE A 235 -1.32 -11.91 -2.12
C ILE A 235 0.12 -11.73 -1.62
N VAL A 236 1.13 -12.05 -2.45
CA VAL A 236 2.55 -11.86 -2.09
C VAL A 236 2.86 -10.39 -1.81
N MET A 237 2.35 -9.47 -2.63
CA MET A 237 2.50 -8.03 -2.43
C MET A 237 1.85 -7.58 -1.11
N VAL A 238 0.62 -8.01 -0.84
CA VAL A 238 -0.09 -7.71 0.42
C VAL A 238 0.65 -8.27 1.64
N LYS A 239 1.19 -9.49 1.57
CA LYS A 239 2.04 -10.08 2.62
C LYS A 239 3.30 -9.24 2.87
N GLY A 240 3.91 -8.69 1.83
CA GLY A 240 5.05 -7.76 1.94
C GLY A 240 4.69 -6.50 2.72
N HIS A 241 3.55 -5.88 2.41
CA HIS A 241 3.05 -4.72 3.17
C HIS A 241 2.73 -5.06 4.62
N LEU A 242 2.08 -6.21 4.86
CA LEU A 242 1.78 -6.69 6.21
C LEU A 242 3.05 -6.88 7.05
N ALA A 243 4.09 -7.49 6.47
CA ALA A 243 5.38 -7.65 7.15
C ALA A 243 6.03 -6.29 7.48
N SER A 244 5.94 -5.32 6.57
CA SER A 244 6.41 -3.95 6.83
C SER A 244 5.65 -3.28 7.98
N VAL A 245 4.32 -3.42 8.04
CA VAL A 245 3.50 -2.86 9.12
C VAL A 245 3.85 -3.49 10.46
N ARG A 246 4.06 -4.81 10.51
CA ARG A 246 4.52 -5.52 11.71
C ARG A 246 5.88 -5.02 12.19
N GLY A 247 6.84 -4.87 11.28
CA GLY A 247 8.15 -4.29 11.62
C GLY A 247 8.04 -2.85 12.14
N LEU A 248 7.17 -2.02 11.55
CA LEU A 248 6.91 -0.67 12.08
C LEU A 248 6.27 -0.72 13.47
N LYS A 249 5.33 -1.64 13.69
CA LYS A 249 4.63 -1.83 14.95
C LYS A 249 5.60 -2.23 16.06
N ASP A 250 6.47 -3.20 15.82
CA ASP A 250 7.51 -3.63 16.76
C ASP A 250 8.42 -2.44 17.14
N ASN A 251 8.84 -1.64 16.16
CA ASN A 251 9.64 -0.44 16.38
C ASN A 251 8.90 0.66 17.16
N THR A 252 7.58 0.75 17.06
CA THR A 252 6.78 1.72 17.81
C THR A 252 6.53 1.32 19.27
N VAL A 253 6.48 0.02 19.56
CA VAL A 253 6.27 -0.50 20.93
C VAL A 253 7.54 -0.34 21.78
N ILE A 254 8.73 -0.38 21.18
CA ILE A 254 10.00 -0.53 21.90
C ILE A 254 10.49 0.75 22.62
N ARG A 255 9.82 1.89 22.48
CA ARG A 255 10.12 3.04 23.34
C ARG A 255 8.84 3.64 23.91
N GLY A 256 8.23 2.84 24.78
CA GLY A 256 8.08 3.33 26.15
C GLY A 256 9.43 3.82 26.65
N VAL A 257 9.84 5.03 26.21
CA VAL A 257 10.34 6.00 27.15
C VAL A 257 9.20 6.06 28.16
N ARG A 258 9.26 5.15 29.14
CA ARG A 258 8.97 5.55 30.48
C ARG A 258 9.79 6.83 30.57
N PHE A 259 9.12 7.96 30.34
CA PHE A 259 9.17 8.95 31.37
C PHE A 259 8.78 8.13 32.61
N ALA A 260 9.78 7.44 33.18
CA ALA A 260 10.07 7.67 34.55
C ALA A 260 10.04 9.21 34.60
N ASN A 261 8.85 9.73 34.87
CA ASN A 261 8.69 10.47 36.08
C ASN A 261 9.47 9.66 37.12
N ASP A 262 10.80 9.83 37.11
CA ASP A 262 11.55 9.85 38.34
C ASP A 262 10.65 10.73 39.19
N SER A 263 9.92 10.06 40.07
CA SER A 263 8.97 10.62 41.03
C SER A 263 9.35 12.07 41.24
N PRO A 264 8.49 13.05 40.89
CA PRO A 264 8.87 14.46 40.77
C PRO A 264 9.78 14.76 41.92
N THR A 265 11.09 14.85 41.64
CA THR A 265 12.05 15.03 42.71
C THR A 265 11.57 16.29 43.37
N PRO A 266 11.16 16.23 44.65
CA PRO A 266 10.47 17.33 45.29
C PRO A 266 11.30 18.56 45.01
N SER A 267 10.67 19.57 44.38
CA SER A 267 11.32 20.81 43.96
C SER A 267 12.34 21.18 45.02
N PRO A 268 13.63 21.34 44.68
CA PRO A 268 14.67 21.53 45.67
C PRO A 268 14.29 22.74 46.50
N LYS A 269 13.81 22.48 47.72
CA LYS A 269 13.58 23.49 48.73
C LYS A 269 14.96 24.01 49.06
N THR A 270 15.39 25.09 48.39
CA THR A 270 16.41 26.02 48.87
C THR A 270 17.44 25.40 49.80
N THR A 271 18.20 24.41 49.32
CA THR A 271 19.38 23.93 50.04
C THR A 271 20.60 24.25 49.21
N ASN A 272 21.54 24.89 49.88
CA ASN A 272 22.74 25.48 49.33
C ASN A 272 23.44 24.56 48.33
N PHE A 273 23.49 25.02 47.09
CA PHE A 273 24.17 24.39 45.96
C PHE A 273 25.68 24.42 46.21
N ARG A 274 26.20 23.49 47.01
CA ARG A 274 27.63 23.18 47.02
C ARG A 274 27.92 22.31 45.82
N PHE A 275 28.57 22.90 44.83
CA PHE A 275 29.20 22.20 43.70
C PHE A 275 29.98 20.99 44.22
N ARG A 276 29.56 19.79 43.83
CA ARG A 276 30.36 18.57 43.98
C ARG A 276 31.07 18.39 42.64
N ASP A 277 32.37 18.66 42.64
CA ASP A 277 33.30 18.70 41.49
C ASP A 277 33.56 17.33 40.85
N SER A 278 32.51 16.66 40.36
CA SER A 278 32.64 15.31 39.77
C SER A 278 31.89 15.17 38.44
N ALA A 279 32.01 16.16 37.55
CA ALA A 279 31.51 16.05 36.16
C ALA A 279 32.10 17.09 35.17
N SER A 280 33.35 17.55 35.35
CA SER A 280 33.93 18.53 34.40
C SER A 280 34.36 17.91 33.06
N VAL A 281 34.72 16.63 33.04
CA VAL A 281 35.30 15.97 31.86
C VAL A 281 34.27 15.75 30.75
N ASP A 282 33.01 15.47 31.08
CA ASP A 282 32.00 15.10 30.08
C ASP A 282 31.33 16.31 29.40
N ARG A 283 31.48 17.51 29.99
CA ARG A 283 30.93 18.75 29.43
C ARG A 283 31.83 19.30 28.32
N GLU A 284 33.14 19.16 28.47
CA GLU A 284 34.14 19.57 27.47
C GLU A 284 34.08 18.67 26.23
N THR A 285 33.90 17.35 26.39
CA THR A 285 33.75 16.39 25.28
C THR A 285 32.49 16.66 24.46
N LEU A 286 31.37 17.00 25.10
CA LEU A 286 30.13 17.41 24.43
C LEU A 286 30.30 18.74 23.68
N TRP A 287 31.01 19.71 24.25
CA TRP A 287 31.32 20.98 23.58
C TRP A 287 32.24 20.80 22.38
N GLN A 288 33.29 19.98 22.52
CA GLN A 288 34.19 19.59 21.43
C GLN A 288 33.44 18.88 20.30
N ARG A 289 32.49 17.99 20.62
CA ARG A 289 31.63 17.34 19.62
C ARG A 289 30.75 18.33 18.87
N ARG A 290 30.19 19.33 19.56
CA ARG A 290 29.37 20.38 18.92
C ARG A 290 30.19 21.31 18.03
N LYS A 291 31.42 21.63 18.40
CA LYS A 291 32.35 22.42 17.56
C LYS A 291 32.78 21.69 16.29
N LYS A 292 32.77 20.36 16.28
CA LYS A 292 33.15 19.52 15.13
C LYS A 292 32.00 19.25 14.15
N VAL A 293 30.77 19.71 14.43
CA VAL A 293 29.68 19.61 13.46
C VAL A 293 29.92 20.66 12.39
N PRO A 294 30.25 20.27 11.13
CA PRO A 294 30.47 21.25 10.07
C PRO A 294 29.20 22.09 9.94
N VAL A 295 29.37 23.41 10.03
CA VAL A 295 28.28 24.35 9.79
C VAL A 295 27.77 24.05 8.39
N ARG A 296 26.52 23.59 8.31
CA ARG A 296 25.85 23.39 7.02
C ARG A 296 25.93 24.74 6.30
N LYS A 297 26.62 24.77 5.16
CA LYS A 297 26.64 25.96 4.31
C LYS A 297 25.18 26.34 4.08
N ARG A 298 24.81 27.56 4.50
CA ARG A 298 23.47 28.07 4.25
C ARG A 298 23.26 28.09 2.74
N PHE A 299 22.01 27.94 2.33
CA PHE A 299 21.65 28.04 0.92
C PHE A 299 22.15 29.37 0.36
N ASP A 300 22.98 29.30 -0.67
CA ASP A 300 23.54 30.44 -1.38
C ASP A 300 22.83 30.54 -2.73
N ALA A 301 21.93 31.52 -2.84
CA ALA A 301 21.13 31.72 -4.02
C ALA A 301 21.99 32.07 -5.25
N GLU A 302 23.10 32.79 -5.04
CA GLU A 302 23.99 33.19 -6.13
C GLU A 302 24.74 32.00 -6.70
N SER A 303 25.25 31.10 -5.84
CA SER A 303 25.88 29.86 -6.28
C SER A 303 24.93 28.97 -7.09
N CYS A 304 23.66 28.84 -6.69
CA CYS A 304 22.67 28.10 -7.47
C CYS A 304 22.36 28.79 -8.81
N GLN A 305 22.23 30.13 -8.83
CA GLN A 305 22.02 30.86 -10.09
C GLN A 305 23.20 30.71 -11.04
N GLN A 306 24.43 30.74 -10.53
CA GLN A 306 25.62 30.55 -11.35
C GLN A 306 25.66 29.14 -11.95
N LEU A 307 25.38 28.10 -11.16
CA LEU A 307 25.24 26.73 -11.66
C LEU A 307 24.19 26.61 -12.76
N CYS A 308 23.05 27.30 -12.64
CA CYS A 308 22.04 27.33 -13.69
C CYS A 308 22.52 28.03 -14.96
N ARG A 309 23.26 29.15 -14.83
CA ARG A 309 23.84 29.86 -15.99
C ARG A 309 24.88 29.01 -16.70
N ASP A 310 25.78 28.38 -15.94
CA ASP A 310 26.82 27.52 -16.48
C ASP A 310 26.21 26.32 -17.23
N ALA A 311 25.18 25.69 -16.64
CA ALA A 311 24.46 24.59 -17.28
C ALA A 311 23.71 25.03 -18.56
N LEU A 312 23.16 26.24 -18.59
CA LEU A 312 22.51 26.77 -19.80
C LEU A 312 23.53 27.12 -20.89
N ALA A 313 24.70 27.61 -20.52
CA ALA A 313 25.78 27.93 -21.45
C ALA A 313 26.39 26.67 -22.11
N GLU A 314 26.38 25.52 -21.43
CA GLU A 314 26.85 24.25 -21.99
C GLU A 314 25.89 23.68 -23.06
N ILE A 315 24.62 24.09 -23.05
CA ILE A 315 23.59 23.59 -23.96
C ILE A 315 23.49 24.43 -25.26
N SER A 316 23.97 25.69 -25.23
CA SER A 316 23.96 26.62 -26.37
C SER A 316 25.19 26.48 -27.27
#